data_AF-A0A2S3V1D2-F1
#
_entry.id   AF-A0A2S3V1D2-F1
#
_cell.length_a   1.000
_cell.length_b   1.000
_cell.length_c   1.000
_cell.angle_alpha   90.00
_cell.angle_beta   90.00
_cell.angle_gamma   90.00
#
_symmetry.space_group_name_H-M   'P 1'
#
loop_
_entity.id
_entity.type
_entity.pdbx_description
1 polymer ?
#
loop_
_entity_poly.entity_id
_entity_poly.type
_entity_poly.pdbx_seq_one_letter_code
_entity_poly.pdbx_strand_id
1 'polypeptide(L)'
;MSSPDTMKPALASLARTCEAIANGRFDDVEDLYGVITDDAVEEDIRALAETFSGMVVQVEAREFHSSQLIAELTETKRRLEAAEARLRKENADLKTRLDKFEVTYDQEQAEMEIREVSDTDYFRSLQSRAKDLRSRYKP
;
A
#
# COMPACT_ATOMS: atom_id res chain seq x y z
N MET A 1 -22.41 -44.07 -36.75
CA MET A 1 -23.55 -44.02 -35.81
C MET A 1 -22.97 -44.17 -34.42
N SER A 2 -22.88 -43.08 -33.65
CA SER A 2 -22.42 -43.15 -32.27
C SER A 2 -23.38 -44.02 -31.47
N SER A 3 -22.85 -44.99 -30.74
CA SER A 3 -23.67 -45.85 -29.89
C SER A 3 -24.07 -45.08 -28.63
N PRO A 4 -25.30 -45.25 -28.11
CA PRO A 4 -25.75 -44.55 -26.89
C PRO A 4 -24.86 -44.81 -25.66
N ASP A 5 -24.03 -45.85 -25.69
CA ASP A 5 -23.06 -46.20 -24.64
C ASP A 5 -21.84 -45.25 -24.56
N THR A 6 -21.41 -44.61 -25.65
CA THR A 6 -20.28 -43.66 -25.63
C THR A 6 -20.70 -42.22 -25.34
N MET A 7 -21.98 -41.89 -25.53
CA MET A 7 -22.50 -40.53 -25.34
C MET A 7 -22.67 -40.14 -23.87
N LYS A 8 -23.20 -41.06 -23.04
CA LYS A 8 -23.36 -40.84 -21.59
C LYS A 8 -22.05 -40.52 -20.86
N PRO A 9 -20.95 -41.25 -21.04
CA PRO A 9 -19.69 -40.94 -20.37
C PRO A 9 -19.08 -39.62 -20.85
N ALA A 10 -19.19 -39.28 -22.14
CA ALA A 10 -18.72 -38.00 -22.67
C ALA A 10 -19.45 -36.80 -22.04
N LEU A 11 -20.78 -36.86 -21.95
CA LEU A 11 -21.58 -35.82 -21.30
C LEU A 11 -21.29 -35.71 -19.79
N ALA A 12 -21.08 -36.83 -19.11
CA ALA A 12 -20.69 -36.83 -17.70
C ALA A 12 -19.31 -36.20 -17.49
N SER A 13 -18.37 -36.46 -18.40
CA SER A 13 -17.04 -35.83 -18.39
C SER A 13 -17.16 -34.31 -18.53
N LEU A 14 -17.89 -33.84 -19.55
CA LEU A 14 -18.14 -32.41 -19.77
C LEU A 14 -18.80 -31.72 -18.56
N ALA A 15 -19.80 -32.35 -17.95
CA ALA A 15 -20.48 -31.80 -16.78
C ALA A 15 -19.53 -31.64 -15.59
N ARG A 16 -18.68 -32.64 -15.32
CA ARG A 16 -17.66 -32.56 -14.26
C ARG A 16 -16.65 -31.45 -14.55
N THR A 17 -16.18 -31.32 -15.79
CA THR A 17 -15.22 -30.27 -16.13
C THR A 17 -15.83 -28.88 -16.01
N CYS A 18 -17.11 -28.68 -16.39
CA CYS A 18 -17.83 -27.44 -16.13
C CYS A 18 -17.90 -27.10 -14.64
N GLU A 19 -18.24 -28.08 -13.80
CA GLU A 19 -18.30 -27.88 -12.35
C GLU A 19 -16.92 -27.56 -11.78
N ALA A 20 -15.87 -28.21 -12.26
CA ALA A 20 -14.49 -27.94 -11.87
C ALA A 20 -14.08 -26.51 -12.23
N ILE A 21 -14.29 -26.09 -13.48
CA ILE A 21 -14.02 -24.71 -13.96
C ILE A 21 -14.78 -23.68 -13.11
N ALA A 22 -16.07 -23.91 -12.83
CA ALA A 22 -16.88 -23.00 -12.03
C ALA A 22 -16.37 -22.83 -10.59
N ASN A 23 -15.63 -23.82 -10.08
CA ASN A 23 -15.01 -23.79 -8.75
C ASN A 23 -13.50 -23.45 -8.79
N GLY A 24 -12.96 -23.05 -9.95
CA GLY A 24 -11.52 -22.73 -10.09
C GLY A 24 -10.60 -23.95 -9.97
N ARG A 25 -11.09 -25.15 -10.28
CA ARG A 25 -10.31 -26.39 -10.30
C ARG A 25 -10.07 -26.81 -11.74
N PHE A 26 -8.80 -26.98 -12.12
CA PHE A 26 -8.41 -27.26 -13.51
C PHE A 26 -7.56 -28.53 -13.65
N ASP A 27 -7.40 -29.30 -12.57
CA ASP A 27 -6.47 -30.44 -12.53
C ASP A 27 -6.91 -31.61 -13.43
N ASP A 28 -8.22 -31.76 -13.68
CA ASP A 28 -8.82 -32.90 -14.39
C ASP A 28 -9.18 -32.58 -15.85
N VAL A 29 -8.52 -31.60 -16.46
CA VAL A 29 -8.82 -31.16 -17.84
C VAL A 29 -8.32 -32.17 -18.87
N GLU A 30 -7.41 -33.08 -18.48
CA GLU A 30 -6.90 -34.15 -19.34
C GLU A 30 -8.01 -35.08 -19.85
N ASP A 31 -9.07 -35.28 -19.06
CA ASP A 31 -10.23 -36.09 -19.41
C ASP A 31 -10.99 -35.55 -20.65
N LEU A 32 -10.90 -34.23 -20.91
CA LEU A 32 -11.51 -33.63 -22.10
C LEU A 32 -10.77 -34.03 -23.38
N TYR A 33 -9.45 -34.23 -23.34
CA TYR A 33 -8.70 -34.66 -24.53
C TYR A 33 -9.10 -36.06 -24.98
N GLY A 34 -9.45 -36.94 -24.04
CA GLY A 34 -10.01 -38.25 -24.35
C GLY A 34 -11.32 -38.14 -25.13
N VAL A 35 -12.19 -37.20 -24.77
CA VAL A 35 -13.45 -36.95 -25.49
C VAL A 35 -13.20 -36.30 -26.86
N ILE A 36 -12.26 -35.36 -26.94
CA ILE A 36 -11.92 -34.65 -28.19
C ILE A 36 -11.33 -35.58 -29.26
N THR A 37 -10.58 -36.61 -28.85
CA THR A 37 -9.87 -37.51 -29.77
C THR A 37 -10.62 -38.80 -30.08
N ASP A 38 -11.74 -39.06 -29.40
CA ASP A 38 -12.55 -40.26 -29.63
C ASP A 38 -13.51 -40.09 -30.82
N ASP A 39 -13.13 -40.65 -31.97
CA ASP A 39 -13.93 -40.65 -33.19
C ASP A 39 -15.29 -41.36 -33.04
N ALA A 40 -15.50 -42.18 -32.00
CA ALA A 40 -16.78 -42.80 -31.70
C ALA A 40 -17.79 -41.85 -31.01
N VAL A 41 -17.31 -40.75 -30.43
CA VAL A 41 -18.14 -39.67 -29.88
C VAL A 41 -18.75 -38.85 -31.02
N GLU A 42 -19.91 -38.25 -30.79
CA GLU A 42 -20.56 -37.38 -31.77
C GLU A 42 -19.77 -36.08 -31.97
N GLU A 43 -19.71 -35.58 -33.20
CA GLU A 43 -18.89 -34.42 -33.58
C GLU A 43 -19.23 -33.17 -32.75
N ASP A 44 -20.52 -32.90 -32.52
CA ASP A 44 -20.98 -31.78 -31.70
C ASP A 44 -20.48 -31.86 -30.25
N ILE A 45 -20.39 -33.07 -29.69
CA ILE A 45 -19.88 -33.29 -28.33
C ILE A 45 -18.37 -33.10 -28.28
N ARG A 46 -17.65 -33.55 -29.31
CA ARG A 46 -16.20 -33.28 -29.42
C ARG A 46 -15.91 -31.78 -29.55
N ALA A 47 -16.68 -31.06 -30.36
CA ALA A 47 -16.55 -29.62 -30.52
C ALA A 47 -16.85 -28.86 -29.21
N LEU A 48 -17.83 -29.34 -28.43
CA LEU A 48 -18.12 -28.81 -27.10
C LEU A 48 -16.96 -29.06 -26.12
N ALA A 49 -16.38 -30.26 -26.13
CA ALA A 49 -15.20 -30.59 -25.32
C ALA A 49 -14.00 -29.71 -25.67
N GLU A 50 -13.74 -29.49 -26.96
CA GLU A 50 -12.67 -28.59 -27.43
C GLU A 50 -12.90 -27.15 -26.96
N THR A 51 -14.15 -26.68 -27.03
CA THR A 51 -14.53 -25.35 -26.52
C THR A 51 -14.27 -25.23 -25.02
N PHE A 52 -14.60 -26.25 -24.23
CA PHE A 52 -14.36 -26.25 -22.79
C PHE A 52 -12.88 -26.26 -22.46
N SER A 53 -12.07 -27.03 -23.19
CA SER A 53 -10.60 -27.01 -23.04
C SER A 53 -10.05 -25.61 -23.33
N GLY A 54 -10.55 -24.91 -24.35
CA GLY A 54 -10.19 -23.52 -24.61
C GLY A 54 -10.57 -22.56 -23.49
N MET A 55 -11.75 -22.75 -22.89
CA MET A 55 -12.21 -21.93 -21.75
C MET A 55 -11.34 -22.12 -20.51
N VAL A 56 -10.93 -23.35 -20.19
CA VAL A 56 -10.02 -23.63 -19.06
C VAL A 56 -8.77 -22.75 -19.16
N VAL A 57 -8.09 -22.80 -20.30
CA VAL A 57 -6.83 -22.07 -20.51
C VAL A 57 -7.03 -20.57 -20.32
N GLN A 58 -8.14 -20.02 -20.82
CA GLN A 58 -8.45 -18.59 -20.66
C GLN A 58 -8.74 -18.21 -19.21
N VAL A 59 -9.48 -19.05 -18.48
CA VAL A 59 -9.80 -18.80 -17.07
C VAL A 59 -8.53 -18.90 -16.22
N GLU A 60 -7.70 -19.91 -16.43
CA GLU A 60 -6.42 -20.09 -15.73
C GLU A 60 -5.48 -18.91 -15.98
N ALA A 61 -5.35 -18.45 -17.24
CA ALA A 61 -4.55 -17.27 -17.57
C ALA A 61 -5.07 -16.01 -16.85
N ARG A 62 -6.38 -15.84 -16.75
CA ARG A 62 -7.00 -14.72 -16.03
C ARG A 62 -6.75 -14.81 -14.52
N GLU A 63 -6.83 -16.00 -13.93
CA GLU A 63 -6.57 -16.21 -12.51
C GLU A 63 -5.10 -16.00 -12.16
N PHE A 64 -4.20 -16.48 -13.00
CA PHE A 64 -2.78 -16.22 -12.88
C PHE A 64 -2.48 -14.72 -12.94
N HIS A 65 -3.02 -14.02 -13.94
CA HIS A 65 -2.85 -12.57 -14.06
C HIS A 65 -3.44 -11.81 -12.85
N SER A 66 -4.62 -12.22 -12.37
CA SER A 66 -5.24 -11.62 -11.18
C SER A 66 -4.38 -11.81 -9.94
N SER A 67 -3.79 -13.00 -9.78
CA SER A 67 -2.87 -13.31 -8.69
C SER A 67 -1.60 -12.46 -8.75
N GLN A 68 -1.05 -12.24 -9.94
CA GLN A 68 0.08 -11.32 -10.14
C GLN A 68 -0.28 -9.88 -9.76
N LEU A 69 -1.43 -9.37 -10.21
CA LEU A 69 -1.90 -8.04 -9.87
C LEU A 69 -2.10 -7.86 -8.36
N ILE A 70 -2.66 -8.87 -7.68
CA ILE A 70 -2.81 -8.85 -6.22
C ILE A 70 -1.44 -8.76 -5.53
N ALA A 71 -0.46 -9.53 -6.00
CA ALA A 71 0.90 -9.48 -5.46
C ALA A 71 1.54 -8.09 -5.65
N GLU A 72 1.43 -7.52 -6.85
CA GLU A 72 1.93 -6.17 -7.15
C GLU A 72 1.25 -5.08 -6.31
N LEU A 73 -0.07 -5.14 -6.18
CA LEU A 73 -0.84 -4.20 -5.35
C LEU A 73 -0.46 -4.32 -3.87
N THR A 74 -0.24 -5.54 -3.38
CA THR A 74 0.16 -5.79 -2.00
C THR A 74 1.54 -5.20 -1.71
N GLU A 75 2.50 -5.42 -2.62
CA GLU A 75 3.84 -4.85 -2.49
C GLU A 75 3.82 -3.31 -2.62
N THR A 76 3.02 -2.76 -3.53
CA THR A 76 2.86 -1.31 -3.69
C THR A 76 2.27 -0.68 -2.43
N LYS A 77 1.23 -1.30 -1.85
CA LYS A 77 0.64 -0.87 -0.58
C LYS A 77 1.69 -0.86 0.54
N ARG A 78 2.47 -1.93 0.67
CA ARG A 78 3.54 -2.02 1.67
C ARG A 78 4.57 -0.88 1.51
N ARG A 79 4.97 -0.58 0.27
CA ARG A 79 5.90 0.54 -0.01
C ARG A 79 5.30 1.89 0.35
N LEU A 80 4.02 2.09 0.06
CA LEU A 80 3.30 3.31 0.39
C LEU A 80 3.21 3.51 1.91
N GLU A 81 2.84 2.48 2.66
CA GLU A 81 2.79 2.52 4.12
C GLU A 81 4.17 2.85 4.73
N ALA A 82 5.25 2.26 4.18
CA ALA A 82 6.61 2.57 4.62
C ALA A 82 7.04 4.01 4.26
N ALA A 83 6.58 4.56 3.14
CA ALA A 83 6.83 5.94 2.77
C ALA A 83 6.04 6.92 3.67
N GLU A 84 4.76 6.62 3.94
CA GLU A 84 3.92 7.41 4.84
C GLU A 84 4.49 7.46 6.26
N ALA A 85 4.94 6.31 6.78
CA ALA A 85 5.58 6.24 8.10
C ALA A 85 6.85 7.11 8.17
N ARG A 86 7.68 7.10 7.12
CA ARG A 86 8.87 7.96 7.02
C ARG A 86 8.51 9.44 6.99
N LEU A 87 7.55 9.82 6.13
CA LEU A 87 7.08 11.21 6.04
C LEU A 87 6.47 11.71 7.35
N ARG A 88 5.73 10.87 8.08
CA ARG A 88 5.20 11.23 9.41
C ARG A 88 6.32 11.50 10.40
N LYS A 89 7.36 10.65 10.40
CA LYS A 89 8.53 10.83 11.26
C LYS A 89 9.29 12.12 10.93
N GLU A 90 9.55 12.37 9.65
CA GLU A 90 10.24 13.58 9.19
C GLU A 90 9.45 14.84 9.52
N ASN A 91 8.12 14.84 9.32
CA ASN A 91 7.28 15.97 9.70
C ASN A 91 7.30 16.23 11.21
N ALA A 92 7.28 15.19 12.04
CA ALA A 92 7.37 15.35 13.49
C ALA A 92 8.73 15.94 13.92
N ASP A 93 9.82 15.48 13.31
CA ASP A 93 11.16 16.02 13.56
C ASP A 93 11.26 17.48 13.12
N LEU A 94 10.78 17.80 11.91
CA LEU A 94 10.78 19.17 11.39
C LEU A 94 9.97 20.12 12.26
N LYS A 95 8.78 19.71 12.72
CA LYS A 95 7.98 20.50 13.68
C LYS A 95 8.74 20.75 14.97
N THR A 96 9.34 19.71 15.55
CA THR A 96 10.14 19.85 16.78
C THR A 96 11.32 20.81 16.59
N ARG A 97 11.96 20.79 15.42
CA ARG A 97 13.06 21.70 15.09
C ARG A 97 12.55 23.14 14.89
N LEU A 98 11.42 23.30 14.23
CA LEU A 98 10.78 24.60 14.05
C LEU A 98 10.41 25.23 15.40
N ASP A 99 9.74 24.49 16.28
CA ASP A 99 9.37 24.95 17.61
C ASP A 99 10.60 25.43 18.41
N LYS A 100 11.72 24.71 18.32
CA LYS A 100 12.99 25.11 18.95
C LYS A 100 13.58 26.40 18.36
N PHE A 101 13.47 26.58 17.04
CA PHE A 101 13.96 27.79 16.39
C PHE A 101 13.08 28.99 16.74
N GLU A 102 11.75 28.83 16.79
CA GLU A 102 10.83 29.88 17.21
C GLU A 102 11.12 30.33 18.64
N VAL A 103 11.29 29.40 19.59
CA VAL A 103 11.65 29.72 20.98
C VAL A 103 13.00 30.45 21.08
N THR A 104 14.01 30.02 20.32
CA THR A 104 15.32 30.69 20.29
C THR A 104 15.19 32.12 19.75
N TYR A 105 14.43 32.30 18.67
CA TYR A 105 14.21 33.60 18.07
C TYR A 105 13.51 34.58 19.03
N ASP A 106 12.49 34.11 19.74
CA ASP A 106 11.78 34.91 20.75
C ASP A 106 12.73 35.34 21.89
N GLN A 107 13.64 34.46 22.33
CA GLN A 107 14.64 34.79 23.35
C GLN A 107 15.62 35.86 22.87
N GLU A 108 16.12 35.76 21.64
CA GLU A 108 17.02 36.76 21.05
C GLU A 108 16.33 38.13 20.92
N GLN A 109 15.06 38.16 20.51
CA GLN A 109 14.27 39.40 20.46
C GLN A 109 14.09 40.02 21.85
N ALA A 110 13.71 39.21 22.85
CA ALA A 110 13.55 39.68 24.22
C ALA A 110 14.87 40.24 24.80
N GLU A 111 16.01 39.59 24.52
CA GLU A 111 17.32 40.09 24.94
C GLU A 111 17.68 41.43 24.26
N MET A 112 17.35 41.60 22.98
CA MET A 112 17.55 42.86 22.28
C MET A 112 16.67 43.98 22.85
N GLU A 113 15.38 43.74 23.09
CA GLU A 113 14.48 44.72 23.71
C GLU A 113 14.96 45.14 25.11
N ILE A 114 15.38 44.17 25.94
CA ILE A 114 15.96 44.47 27.26
C ILE A 114 17.22 45.33 27.12
N ARG A 115 18.09 45.01 26.16
CA ARG A 115 19.31 45.78 25.92
C ARG A 115 18.97 47.22 25.53
N GLU A 116 18.05 47.41 24.59
CA GLU A 116 17.60 48.75 24.17
C GLU A 116 17.05 49.57 25.34
N VAL A 117 16.18 48.96 26.17
CA VAL A 117 15.64 49.62 27.37
C VAL A 117 16.75 49.93 28.37
N SER A 118 17.69 49.01 28.59
CA SER A 118 18.80 49.19 29.53
C SER A 118 19.80 50.27 29.09
N ASP A 119 19.94 50.47 27.78
CA ASP A 119 20.82 51.48 27.19
C ASP A 119 20.23 52.89 27.20
N THR A 120 18.96 53.04 27.59
CA THR A 120 18.36 54.36 27.77
C THR A 120 19.02 55.14 28.90
N ASP A 121 19.13 56.46 28.71
CA ASP A 121 19.74 57.38 29.68
C ASP A 121 19.05 57.33 31.05
N TYR A 122 17.74 57.07 31.06
CA TYR A 122 16.97 56.89 32.29
C TYR A 122 17.48 55.69 33.11
N PHE A 123 17.65 54.51 32.51
CA PHE A 123 18.12 53.32 33.23
C PHE A 123 19.60 53.42 33.63
N ARG A 124 20.45 54.00 32.79
CA ARG A 124 21.85 54.29 33.14
C ARG A 124 21.95 55.22 34.35
N SER A 125 21.12 56.26 34.39
CA SER A 125 21.05 57.19 35.53
C SER A 125 20.54 56.51 36.80
N LEU A 126 19.54 55.62 36.68
CA LEU A 126 18.98 54.84 37.79
C LEU A 126 20.02 53.88 38.39
N GLN A 127 20.76 53.16 37.55
CA GLN A 127 21.86 52.29 37.98
C GLN A 127 22.97 53.08 38.69
N SER A 128 23.38 54.23 38.14
CA SER A 128 24.38 55.11 38.77
C SER A 128 23.94 55.54 40.17
N ARG A 129 22.69 55.98 40.31
CA ARG A 129 22.11 56.43 41.59
C ARG A 129 21.98 55.30 42.62
N ALA A 130 21.61 54.09 42.18
CA ALA A 130 21.56 52.90 43.03
C ALA A 130 22.96 52.46 43.49
N LYS A 131 23.98 52.57 42.62
CA LYS A 131 25.38 52.27 42.93
C LYS A 131 25.94 53.25 43.97
N ASP A 132 25.62 54.53 43.85
CA ASP A 132 25.97 55.57 44.83
C ASP A 132 25.30 55.36 46.19
N LEU A 133 24.04 54.94 46.22
CA LEU A 133 23.37 54.56 47.46
C LEU A 133 24.04 53.34 48.11
N ARG A 134 24.38 52.31 47.31
CA ARG A 134 25.09 51.11 47.82
C ARG A 134 26.48 51.41 48.33
N SER A 135 27.22 52.34 47.72
CA SER A 135 28.56 52.71 48.20
C SER A 135 28.51 53.53 49.49
N ARG A 136 27.47 54.36 49.66
CA ARG A 136 27.24 55.14 50.89
C ARG A 136 26.79 54.32 52.09
N TYR A 137 26.14 53.18 51.86
CA TYR A 137 25.61 52.29 52.91
C TYR A 137 26.35 50.95 53.02
N LYS A 138 27.53 50.81 52.41
CA LYS A 138 28.40 49.65 52.62
C LYS A 138 29.06 49.79 54.01
N PRO A 139 28.88 48.85 54.95
CA PRO A 139 29.53 48.90 56.26
C PRO A 139 31.06 48.82 56.15
#